data_AF-A0A843UV31-F1
#
_entry.id   AF-A0A843UV31-F1
#
_cell.length_a   1.000
_cell.length_b   1.000
_cell.length_c   1.000
_cell.angle_alpha   90.00
_cell.angle_beta   90.00
_cell.angle_gamma   90.00
#
_symmetry.space_group_name_H-M   'P 1'
#
loop_
_entity.id
_entity.type
_entity.pdbx_description
1 polymer ?
#
loop_
_entity_poly.entity_id
_entity_poly.type
_entity_poly.pdbx_seq_one_letter_code
_entity_poly.pdbx_strand_id
1 'polypeptide(L)'
;MWEARDKAMKFTGNRDPMAWLDYDPVWLRRDYWEFVCERWATGPWQERSQAAKRNRSTHLEENVHTSGSVSYATHSQKLETYDRTMVDRYTEGTP
;
A
#
# COMPACT_ATOMS: atom_id res chain seq x y z
N MET A 1 2.77 7.84 10.91
CA MET A 1 2.30 8.89 9.97
C MET A 1 0.79 8.77 9.69
N TRP A 2 0.27 7.57 9.43
CA TRP A 2 -1.18 7.34 9.25
C TRP A 2 -2.00 7.62 10.51
N GLU A 3 -1.47 7.33 11.70
CA GLU A 3 -2.16 7.53 12.99
C GLU A 3 -2.48 8.99 13.30
N ALA A 4 -1.55 9.91 12.99
CA ALA A 4 -1.74 11.34 13.21
C ALA A 4 -2.85 11.90 12.30
N ARG A 5 -2.82 11.52 11.02
CA ARG A 5 -3.88 11.82 10.06
C ARG A 5 -5.23 11.24 10.51
N ASP A 6 -5.27 9.97 10.92
CA ASP A 6 -6.52 9.32 11.31
C ASP A 6 -7.08 9.91 12.61
N LYS A 7 -6.22 10.29 13.56
CA LYS A 7 -6.61 11.06 14.74
C LYS A 7 -7.19 12.41 14.32
N ALA A 8 -6.47 13.18 13.50
CA ALA A 8 -6.95 14.47 13.00
C ALA A 8 -8.30 14.34 12.26
N MET A 9 -8.47 13.35 11.39
CA MET A 9 -9.75 13.08 10.71
C MET A 9 -10.88 12.70 11.68
N LYS A 10 -10.61 11.91 12.73
CA LYS A 10 -11.60 11.56 13.76
C LYS A 10 -12.03 12.76 14.59
N PHE A 11 -11.12 13.69 14.87
CA PHE A 11 -11.39 14.87 15.70
C PHE A 11 -11.99 16.05 14.92
N THR A 12 -11.53 16.28 13.68
CA THR A 12 -11.97 17.44 12.87
C THR A 12 -13.13 17.12 11.94
N GLY A 13 -13.33 15.84 11.59
CA GLY A 13 -14.28 15.44 10.53
C GLY A 13 -13.90 15.95 9.13
N ASN A 14 -12.77 16.66 8.99
CA ASN A 14 -12.35 17.33 7.77
C ASN A 14 -11.18 16.58 7.11
N ARG A 15 -11.24 16.44 5.79
CA ARG A 15 -10.17 15.85 4.98
C ARG A 15 -9.16 16.88 4.48
N ASP A 16 -9.34 18.14 4.83
CA ASP A 16 -8.38 19.21 4.56
C ASP A 16 -7.09 18.98 5.36
N PRO A 17 -5.94 18.77 4.69
CA PRO A 17 -4.66 18.59 5.36
C PRO A 17 -4.22 19.78 6.20
N MET A 18 -4.70 20.99 5.92
CA MET A 18 -4.40 22.18 6.74
C MET A 18 -5.04 22.11 8.12
N ALA A 19 -6.18 21.41 8.26
CA ALA A 19 -6.82 21.19 9.56
C ALA A 19 -6.03 20.21 10.45
N TRP A 20 -4.96 19.58 9.94
CA TRP A 20 -4.16 18.61 10.67
C TRP A 20 -2.92 19.22 11.34
N LEU A 21 -2.68 20.52 11.19
CA LEU A 21 -1.48 21.20 11.71
C LEU A 21 -1.31 21.03 13.22
N ASP A 22 -2.41 21.03 13.98
CA ASP A 22 -2.39 20.87 15.44
C ASP A 22 -2.24 19.41 15.91
N TYR A 23 -2.09 18.47 14.97
CA TYR A 23 -2.01 17.04 15.23
C TYR A 23 -0.69 16.46 14.75
N ASP A 24 0.41 17.14 15.06
CA ASP A 24 1.74 16.71 14.67
C ASP A 24 2.15 15.38 15.35
N PRO A 25 2.84 14.48 14.64
CA PRO A 25 3.40 13.30 15.26
C PRO A 25 4.54 13.66 16.21
N VAL A 26 4.56 13.10 17.42
CA VAL A 26 5.61 13.35 18.44
C VAL A 26 7.05 13.13 17.92
N TRP A 27 7.22 12.21 16.98
CA TRP A 27 8.51 11.85 16.39
C TRP A 27 8.91 12.69 15.17
N LEU A 28 8.02 13.55 14.66
CA LEU A 28 8.27 14.41 13.51
C LEU A 28 8.38 15.86 13.99
N ARG A 29 9.42 16.57 13.51
CA ARG A 29 9.53 17.99 13.81
C ARG A 29 8.35 18.77 13.21
N ARG A 30 7.86 19.76 13.96
CA ARG A 30 6.70 20.57 13.59
C ARG A 30 6.83 21.29 12.25
N ASP A 31 7.99 21.86 11.95
CA ASP A 31 8.25 22.56 10.69
C ASP A 31 8.16 21.62 9.46
N TYR A 32 8.60 20.36 9.62
CA TYR A 32 8.39 19.35 8.59
C TYR A 32 6.94 18.91 8.48
N TRP A 33 6.20 18.84 9.60
CA TRP A 33 4.78 18.53 9.59
C TRP A 33 3.97 19.61 8.86
N GLU A 34 4.25 20.88 9.13
CA GLU A 34 3.68 22.04 8.45
C GLU A 34 3.90 21.95 6.93
N PHE A 35 5.15 21.73 6.50
CA PHE A 35 5.48 21.54 5.08
C PHE A 35 4.72 20.37 4.43
N VAL A 36 4.56 19.25 5.15
CA VAL A 36 3.82 18.07 4.66
C VAL A 36 2.33 18.40 4.50
N CYS A 37 1.73 19.07 5.49
CA CYS A 37 0.33 19.50 5.44
C CYS A 37 0.08 20.45 4.26
N GLU A 38 0.93 21.47 4.07
CA GLU A 38 0.85 22.39 2.93
C GLU A 38 0.95 21.64 1.60
N ARG A 39 1.91 20.72 1.48
CA ARG A 39 2.09 19.92 0.27
C ARG A 39 0.87 19.06 -0.04
N TRP A 40 0.28 18.44 0.97
CA TRP A 40 -0.92 17.62 0.81
C TRP A 40 -2.18 18.45 0.54
N ALA A 41 -2.21 19.71 1.00
CA ALA A 41 -3.30 20.63 0.71
C ALA A 41 -3.33 21.07 -0.76
N THR A 42 -2.24 20.90 -1.52
CA THR A 42 -2.20 21.25 -2.94
C THR A 42 -3.18 20.39 -3.77
N GLY A 43 -3.95 21.04 -4.64
CA GLY A 43 -4.91 20.40 -5.55
C GLY A 43 -4.30 19.23 -6.36
N PRO A 44 -3.13 19.39 -7.01
CA PRO A 44 -2.49 18.31 -7.74
C PRO A 44 -2.18 17.07 -6.90
N TRP A 45 -1.85 17.25 -5.61
CA TRP A 45 -1.60 16.12 -4.72
C TRP A 45 -2.90 15.41 -4.36
N GLN A 46 -3.96 16.17 -4.05
CA GLN A 46 -5.27 15.61 -3.73
C GLN A 46 -5.86 14.82 -4.90
N GLU A 47 -5.76 15.35 -6.12
CA GLU A 47 -6.21 14.67 -7.34
C GLU A 47 -5.51 13.32 -7.54
N ARG A 48 -4.17 13.30 -7.43
CA ARG A 48 -3.38 12.07 -7.52
C ARG A 48 -3.73 11.08 -6.42
N SER A 49 -3.94 11.57 -5.21
CA SER A 49 -4.33 10.74 -4.06
C SER A 49 -5.70 10.09 -4.27
N GLN A 50 -6.68 10.83 -4.79
CA GLN A 50 -8.01 10.30 -5.12
C GLN A 50 -7.95 9.33 -6.29
N ALA A 51 -7.17 9.62 -7.34
CA ALA A 51 -6.96 8.71 -8.46
C ALA A 51 -6.35 7.39 -7.98
N ALA A 52 -5.28 7.44 -7.18
CA ALA A 52 -4.66 6.25 -6.60
C ALA A 52 -5.63 5.47 -5.69
N LYS A 53 -6.47 6.17 -4.93
CA LYS A 53 -7.53 5.53 -4.12
C LYS A 53 -8.55 4.81 -5.00
N ARG A 54 -9.02 5.45 -6.08
CA ARG A 54 -9.94 4.87 -7.05
C ARG A 54 -9.33 3.62 -7.70
N ASN A 55 -8.10 3.72 -8.18
CA ASN A 55 -7.37 2.59 -8.76
C ASN A 55 -7.27 1.41 -7.77
N ARG A 56 -6.94 1.67 -6.50
CA ARG A 56 -6.95 0.60 -5.49
C ARG A 56 -8.33 -0.01 -5.27
N SER A 57 -9.40 0.80 -5.29
CA SER A 57 -10.76 0.27 -5.11
C SER A 57 -11.29 -0.49 -6.32
N THR A 58 -10.79 -0.22 -7.53
CA THR A 58 -11.26 -0.91 -8.75
C THR A 58 -10.58 -2.25 -8.97
N HIS A 59 -9.35 -2.43 -8.49
CA HIS A 59 -8.59 -3.68 -8.63
C HIS A 59 -8.66 -4.55 -7.36
N LEU A 60 -9.86 -4.84 -6.85
CA LEU A 60 -10.05 -5.63 -5.62
C LEU A 60 -9.41 -7.03 -5.68
N GLU A 61 -9.42 -7.67 -6.84
CA GLU A 61 -8.80 -9.00 -7.05
C GLU A 61 -7.25 -8.95 -7.09
N GLU A 62 -6.65 -7.86 -7.58
CA GLU A 62 -5.19 -7.72 -7.63
C GLU A 62 -4.60 -7.19 -6.31
N ASN A 63 -5.44 -6.70 -5.39
CA ASN A 63 -5.02 -6.23 -4.06
C ASN A 63 -4.97 -7.36 -3.01
N VAL A 64 -5.09 -8.63 -3.41
CA VAL A 64 -4.99 -9.84 -2.55
C VAL A 64 -3.53 -10.19 -2.26
N HIS A 65 -2.72 -9.24 -1.80
CA HIS A 65 -1.37 -9.45 -1.21
C HIS A 65 -0.13 -9.44 -2.14
N THR A 66 0.26 -8.22 -2.53
CA THR A 66 1.65 -7.71 -2.34
C THR A 66 1.80 -7.13 -0.91
N SER A 67 1.21 -7.79 0.08
CA SER A 67 1.22 -7.39 1.49
C SER A 67 1.59 -8.60 2.34
N GLY A 68 2.90 -8.82 2.46
CA GLY A 68 3.50 -9.88 3.29
C GLY A 68 3.61 -11.22 2.57
N SER A 69 4.82 -11.79 2.60
CA SER A 69 5.26 -13.13 2.19
C SER A 69 4.18 -14.09 1.66
N VAL A 70 4.42 -14.62 0.44
CA VAL A 70 3.72 -15.81 -0.08
C VAL A 70 3.61 -16.83 1.05
N SER A 71 2.39 -17.28 1.39
CA SER A 71 2.21 -18.28 2.45
C SER A 71 3.04 -19.53 2.15
N TYR A 72 3.54 -20.22 3.17
CA TYR A 72 4.32 -21.44 2.98
C TYR A 72 3.57 -22.44 2.09
N ALA A 73 2.26 -22.61 2.28
CA ALA A 73 1.44 -23.48 1.45
C ALA A 73 1.46 -23.09 -0.04
N THR A 74 1.32 -21.79 -0.35
CA THR A 74 1.40 -21.28 -1.73
C THR A 74 2.80 -21.43 -2.31
N HIS A 75 3.85 -21.28 -1.49
CA HIS A 75 5.23 -21.49 -1.92
C HIS A 75 5.51 -22.98 -2.21
N SER A 76 5.07 -23.89 -1.32
CA SER A 76 5.23 -25.34 -1.48
C SER A 76 4.48 -25.87 -2.71
N GLN A 77 3.25 -25.41 -2.96
CA GLN A 77 2.53 -25.79 -4.19
C GLN A 77 3.25 -25.33 -5.46
N LYS A 78 3.86 -24.13 -5.44
CA LYS A 78 4.68 -23.65 -6.56
C LYS A 78 5.94 -24.50 -6.74
N LEU A 79 6.59 -24.94 -5.65
CA LEU A 79 7.75 -25.84 -5.71
C LEU A 79 7.37 -27.22 -6.25
N GLU A 80 6.28 -27.83 -5.78
CA GLU A 80 5.80 -29.12 -6.31
C GLU A 80 5.43 -29.04 -7.79
N THR A 81 4.78 -27.95 -8.20
CA THR A 81 4.45 -27.72 -9.61
C THR A 81 5.72 -27.55 -10.45
N TYR A 82 6.69 -26.78 -9.96
CA TYR A 82 7.97 -26.59 -10.63
C TYR A 82 8.75 -27.91 -10.77
N ASP A 83 8.81 -28.72 -9.71
CA ASP A 83 9.44 -30.04 -9.71
C ASP A 83 8.78 -30.97 -10.74
N ARG A 84 7.44 -31.05 -10.76
CA ARG A 84 6.70 -31.84 -11.75
C ARG A 84 6.97 -31.39 -13.19
N THR A 85 6.99 -30.08 -13.45
CA THR A 85 7.29 -29.54 -14.79
C THR A 85 8.75 -29.68 -15.20
N MET A 86 9.67 -29.83 -14.24
CA MET A 86 11.06 -30.17 -14.51
C MET A 86 11.16 -31.66 -14.87
N VAL A 87 10.51 -32.55 -14.13
CA VAL A 87 10.47 -33.99 -14.41
C VAL A 87 9.94 -34.28 -15.81
N ASP A 88 8.80 -33.70 -16.21
CA ASP A 88 8.22 -33.93 -17.55
C ASP A 88 9.20 -33.52 -18.68
N ARG A 89 9.91 -32.40 -18.52
CA ARG A 89 10.89 -31.92 -19.50
C ARG A 89 12.16 -32.77 -19.59
N TYR A 90 12.52 -33.49 -18.54
CA TYR A 90 13.66 -34.42 -18.55
C TYR A 90 13.26 -35.84 -19.00
N THR A 91 11.98 -36.23 -18.87
CA THR A 91 11.48 -37.53 -19.35
C THR A 91 11.13 -37.55 -20.84
N GLU A 92 10.80 -36.42 -21.45
CA GLU A 92 10.59 -36.29 -22.91
C GLU A 92 11.88 -36.34 -23.74
N GLY A 93 13.05 -36.40 -23.07
CA GLY A 93 14.37 -36.44 -23.70
C GLY A 93 15.14 -37.75 -23.54
N THR A 94 14.47 -38.87 -23.24
CA THR A 94 15.14 -40.19 -23.20
C THR A 94 14.78 -40.99 -24.46
N PRO A 95 15.74 -41.30 -25.36
CA PRO A 95 15.50 -42.12 -26.56
C PRO A 95 15.03 -43.54 -26.26
#